data_AF-F2J0T9-F1
#
_entry.id   AF-F2J0T9-F1
#
_cell.length_a   1.000
_cell.length_b   1.000
_cell.length_c   1.000
_cell.angle_alpha   90.00
_cell.angle_beta   90.00
_cell.angle_gamma   90.00
#
_symmetry.space_group_name_H-M   'P 1'
#
loop_
_entity.id
_entity.type
_entity.pdbx_description
1 polymer ?
#
loop_
_entity_poly.entity_id
_entity_poly.type
_entity_poly.pdbx_seq_one_letter_code
_entity_poly.pdbx_strand_id
1 'polypeptide(L)'
;MSGICFAALILPARAGPEIDCTCRYRGQDFHLGDIVCLKSPDGPRLAQCSMALNNTSWQFLDAPCPLALTPPASHSPEKSQANAPALPAGS
;
A
#
# COMPACT_ATOMS: atom_id res chain seq x y z
N MET A 1 -14.86 64.76 4.82
CA MET A 1 -13.62 64.44 4.07
C MET A 1 -12.65 63.87 5.10
N SER A 2 -12.23 62.61 5.11
CA SER A 2 -12.27 61.55 4.11
C SER A 2 -12.15 60.22 4.87
N GLY A 3 -13.03 59.25 4.59
CA GLY A 3 -12.96 57.90 5.15
C GLY A 3 -11.96 57.06 4.35
N ILE A 4 -10.98 56.48 5.04
CA ILE A 4 -9.97 55.62 4.41
C ILE A 4 -10.54 54.21 4.34
N CYS A 5 -10.92 53.75 3.16
CA CYS A 5 -11.28 52.35 2.91
C CYS A 5 -10.00 51.51 2.85
N PHE A 6 -9.76 50.69 3.88
CA PHE A 6 -8.77 49.62 3.82
C PHE A 6 -9.30 48.50 2.90
N ALA A 7 -8.91 48.53 1.63
CA ALA A 7 -9.12 47.41 0.73
C ALA A 7 -8.19 46.27 1.14
N ALA A 8 -8.73 45.26 1.84
CA ALA A 8 -8.01 44.02 2.12
C ALA A 8 -7.81 43.26 0.80
N LEU A 9 -6.59 43.30 0.26
CA LEU A 9 -6.20 42.49 -0.89
C LEU A 9 -6.03 41.04 -0.42
N ILE A 10 -7.05 40.21 -0.63
CA ILE A 10 -6.96 38.77 -0.45
C ILE A 10 -6.18 38.20 -1.64
N LEU A 11 -4.90 37.88 -1.44
CA LEU A 11 -4.12 37.15 -2.45
C LEU A 11 -4.57 35.68 -2.46
N PRO A 12 -4.89 35.10 -3.63
CA PRO A 12 -5.13 33.67 -3.75
C PRO A 12 -3.79 32.94 -3.60
N ALA A 13 -3.68 32.04 -2.63
CA ALA A 13 -2.59 31.09 -2.56
C ALA A 13 -2.67 30.17 -3.79
N ARG A 14 -1.78 30.35 -4.75
CA ARG A 14 -1.59 29.39 -5.85
C ARG A 14 -0.88 28.18 -5.28
N ALA A 15 -1.62 27.10 -5.02
CA ALA A 15 -1.01 25.78 -4.95
C ALA A 15 -0.34 25.51 -6.30
N GLY A 16 0.98 25.30 -6.30
CA GLY A 16 1.73 24.90 -7.49
C GLY A 16 1.29 23.50 -7.97
N PRO A 17 1.79 23.03 -9.12
CA PRO A 17 1.56 21.65 -9.53
C PRO A 17 2.00 20.71 -8.42
N GLU A 18 1.10 19.83 -7.98
CA GLU A 18 1.40 18.79 -7.02
C GLU A 18 2.38 17.82 -7.67
N ILE A 19 3.67 17.93 -7.32
CA ILE A 19 4.66 16.93 -7.70
C ILE A 19 4.44 15.75 -6.76
N ASP A 20 3.93 14.65 -7.31
CA ASP A 20 3.73 13.41 -6.56
C ASP A 20 5.09 12.76 -6.31
N CYS A 21 5.63 13.01 -5.12
CA CYS A 21 6.92 12.50 -4.67
C CYS A 21 6.79 11.02 -4.31
N THR A 22 7.17 10.14 -5.23
CA THR A 22 7.07 8.69 -5.05
C THR A 22 8.41 7.97 -5.18
N CYS A 23 8.51 6.81 -4.52
CA CYS A 23 9.55 5.82 -4.75
C CYS A 23 9.04 4.73 -5.67
N ARG A 24 9.88 4.22 -6.58
CA ARG A 24 9.49 3.17 -7.52
C ARG A 24 10.07 1.82 -7.12
N TYR A 25 9.25 0.78 -7.10
CA TYR A 25 9.68 -0.60 -6.93
C TYR A 25 8.80 -1.56 -7.73
N ARG A 26 9.42 -2.44 -8.53
CA ARG A 26 8.74 -3.42 -9.41
C ARG A 26 7.64 -2.82 -10.31
N GLY A 27 7.87 -1.60 -10.79
CA GLY A 27 6.93 -0.91 -11.67
C GLY A 27 5.73 -0.28 -10.97
N GLN A 28 5.69 -0.33 -9.64
CA GLN A 28 4.72 0.38 -8.81
C GLN A 28 5.39 1.59 -8.15
N ASP A 29 4.57 2.63 -7.95
CA ASP A 29 4.97 3.86 -7.28
C ASP A 29 4.37 3.86 -5.86
N PHE A 30 5.18 4.30 -4.90
CA PHE A 30 4.88 4.28 -3.46
C PHE A 30 5.07 5.69 -2.92
N HIS A 31 4.15 6.15 -2.08
CA HIS A 31 4.21 7.49 -1.52
C HIS A 31 5.23 7.57 -0.39
N LEU A 32 5.63 8.78 -0.04
CA LEU A 32 6.44 9.03 1.15
C LEU A 32 5.77 8.43 2.39
N GLY A 33 6.55 7.69 3.17
CA GLY A 33 6.08 6.97 4.37
C GLY A 33 5.71 5.51 4.13
N ASP A 34 5.43 5.10 2.89
CA ASP A 34 5.10 3.71 2.57
C ASP A 34 6.27 2.78 2.90
N ILE A 35 5.95 1.64 3.52
CA ILE A 35 6.93 0.63 3.93
C ILE A 35 6.68 -0.64 3.13
N VAL A 36 7.72 -1.11 2.44
CA VAL A 36 7.64 -2.32 1.63
C VAL A 36 8.88 -3.20 1.79
N CYS A 37 8.74 -4.44 1.33
CA CYS A 37 9.83 -5.39 1.27
C CYS A 37 10.62 -5.26 -0.03
N LEU A 38 11.85 -4.75 0.07
CA LEU A 38 12.78 -4.68 -1.06
C LEU A 38 13.79 -5.84 -1.03
N LYS A 39 14.27 -6.21 -2.22
CA LYS A 39 15.40 -7.12 -2.36
C LYS A 39 16.68 -6.35 -2.04
N SER A 40 17.49 -6.82 -1.10
CA SER A 40 18.84 -6.34 -0.82
C SER A 40 19.87 -7.48 -1.04
N PRO A 41 21.18 -7.19 -1.09
CA PRO A 41 22.22 -8.21 -1.19
C PRO A 41 22.17 -9.26 -0.07
N ASP A 42 21.76 -8.85 1.13
CA ASP A 42 21.63 -9.71 2.30
C ASP A 42 20.27 -10.42 2.39
N GLY A 43 19.42 -10.26 1.36
CA GLY A 43 18.06 -10.80 1.32
C GLY A 43 16.96 -9.73 1.43
N PRO A 44 15.68 -10.14 1.50
CA PRO A 44 14.56 -9.21 1.60
C PRO A 44 14.56 -8.44 2.93
N ARG A 45 14.47 -7.10 2.87
CA ARG A 45 14.44 -6.22 4.04
C ARG A 45 13.35 -5.16 3.90
N LEU A 46 12.79 -4.73 5.03
CA LEU A 46 11.87 -3.59 5.03
C LEU A 46 12.63 -2.31 4.66
N ALA A 47 12.00 -1.47 3.86
CA ALA A 47 12.44 -0.11 3.61
C ALA A 47 11.24 0.84 3.54
N GLN A 48 11.45 2.06 3.98
CA GLN A 48 10.48 3.15 3.88
C GLN A 48 10.82 4.05 2.70
N CYS A 49 9.81 4.47 1.94
CA CYS A 49 9.96 5.55 0.97
C CYS A 49 10.13 6.87 1.72
N SER A 50 11.28 7.54 1.54
CA SER A 50 11.66 8.73 2.29
C SER A 50 12.34 9.76 1.39
N MET A 51 12.62 10.94 1.92
CA MET A 51 13.40 11.97 1.22
C MET A 51 14.86 11.93 1.67
N ALA A 52 15.79 11.85 0.71
CA ALA A 52 17.22 12.06 0.91
C ALA A 52 17.73 13.11 -0.08
N LEU A 53 18.28 14.21 0.43
CA LEU A 53 18.82 15.31 -0.38
C LEU A 53 17.83 15.84 -1.44
N ASN A 54 16.55 15.99 -1.08
CA ASN A 54 15.45 16.41 -1.96
C ASN A 54 15.07 15.42 -3.08
N ASN A 55 15.55 14.17 -3.01
CA ASN A 55 15.12 13.09 -3.89
C ASN A 55 14.41 12.01 -3.06
N THR A 56 13.38 11.40 -3.64
CA THR A 56 12.75 10.22 -3.07
C THR A 56 13.72 9.05 -3.12
N SER A 57 13.82 8.33 -2.02
CA SER A 57 14.78 7.25 -1.84
C SER A 57 14.28 6.21 -0.85
N TRP A 58 14.74 4.97 -1.04
CA TRP A 58 14.44 3.87 -0.13
C TRP A 58 15.40 3.91 1.07
N GLN A 59 14.86 4.15 2.26
CA GLN A 59 15.60 4.02 3.52
C GLN A 59 15.35 2.64 4.11
N PHE A 60 16.38 1.79 4.11
CA PHE A 60 16.32 0.47 4.71
C PHE A 60 16.14 0.55 6.23
N LEU A 61 15.17 -0.19 6.74
CA LEU A 61 14.90 -0.32 8.17
C LEU A 61 15.68 -1.51 8.74
N ASP A 62 15.99 -1.46 10.03
CA ASP A 62 16.64 -2.57 10.73
C ASP A 62 15.61 -3.64 11.14
N ALA A 63 14.82 -4.10 10.17
CA ALA A 63 13.77 -5.09 10.37
C ALA A 63 13.64 -6.03 9.15
N PRO A 64 13.51 -7.34 9.37
CA PRO A 64 13.28 -8.28 8.28
C PRO A 64 11.86 -8.15 7.73
N CYS A 65 11.65 -8.68 6.53
CA CYS A 65 10.31 -8.78 5.96
C CYS A 65 9.39 -9.67 6.80
N PRO A 66 8.12 -9.28 7.02
CA PRO A 66 7.17 -10.13 7.72
C PRO A 66 6.92 -11.41 6.91
N LEU A 67 6.98 -12.55 7.59
CA LEU A 67 6.54 -13.82 7.02
C LEU A 67 5.01 -13.81 7.01
N ALA A 68 4.40 -13.88 5.83
CA ALA A 68 2.98 -14.13 5.76
C ALA A 68 2.74 -15.55 6.31
N LEU A 69 2.21 -15.64 7.53
CA LEU A 69 1.57 -16.86 7.98
C LEU A 69 0.30 -16.97 7.15
N THR A 70 0.33 -17.77 6.08
CA THR A 70 -0.90 -18.14 5.38
C THR A 70 -1.82 -18.74 6.44
N PRO A 71 -2.95 -18.09 6.79
CA PRO A 71 -3.92 -18.75 7.65
C PRO A 71 -4.28 -20.06 6.96
N PRO A 72 -4.37 -21.19 7.69
CA PRO A 72 -4.79 -22.44 7.08
C PRO A 72 -6.07 -22.15 6.31
N ALA A 73 -6.09 -22.54 5.02
CA ALA A 73 -7.24 -22.34 4.16
C ALA A 73 -8.47 -22.76 4.95
N SER A 74 -9.33 -21.80 5.27
CA SER A 74 -10.61 -22.06 5.89
C SER A 74 -11.40 -22.85 4.86
N HIS A 75 -11.24 -24.18 4.87
CA HIS A 75 -12.18 -25.10 4.26
C HIS A 75 -13.50 -24.82 4.96
N SER A 76 -14.27 -23.87 4.42
CA SER A 76 -15.70 -23.87 4.63
C SER A 76 -16.16 -25.27 4.22
N PRO A 77 -16.89 -26.02 5.05
CA PRO A 77 -17.56 -27.22 4.60
C PRO A 77 -18.63 -26.78 3.61
N GLU A 78 -18.22 -26.56 2.35
CA GLU A 78 -19.10 -26.54 1.20
C GLU A 78 -19.80 -27.89 1.23
N LYS A 79 -21.08 -27.82 1.52
CA LYS A 79 -22.02 -28.91 1.67
C LYS A 79 -22.01 -29.75 0.38
N SER A 80 -21.11 -30.73 0.31
CA SER A 80 -21.13 -31.75 -0.73
C SER A 80 -22.31 -32.66 -0.47
N GLN A 81 -23.47 -32.21 -0.95
CA GLN A 81 -24.67 -33.00 -1.15
C GLN A 81 -24.37 -34.08 -2.19
N ALA A 82 -23.70 -35.16 -1.77
CA ALA A 82 -23.61 -36.41 -2.50
C ALA A 82 -24.36 -37.45 -1.69
N ASN A 83 -25.69 -37.45 -1.83
CA ASN A 83 -26.50 -38.53 -1.28
C ASN A 83 -26.22 -39.79 -2.09
N ALA A 84 -25.91 -40.86 -1.37
CA ALA A 84 -25.39 -42.15 -1.79
C ALA A 84 -26.19 -42.86 -2.91
N PRO A 85 -25.56 -43.83 -3.62
CA PRO A 85 -26.23 -44.63 -4.64
C PRO A 85 -27.18 -45.66 -3.99
N ALA A 86 -28.39 -45.79 -4.53
CA ALA A 86 -29.31 -46.87 -4.20
C ALA A 86 -29.43 -47.86 -5.38
N LEU A 87 -28.78 -49.02 -5.23
CA LEU A 87 -29.10 -50.30 -5.86
C LEU A 87 -28.67 -51.38 -4.85
N PRO A 88 -29.24 -52.61 -4.78
CA PRO A 88 -30.25 -53.23 -5.65
C PRO A 88 -31.40 -53.94 -4.87
N ALA A 89 -32.41 -54.48 -5.57
CA ALA A 89 -33.07 -55.74 -5.21
C ALA A 89 -33.75 -56.32 -6.44
N GLY A 90 -33.28 -57.49 -6.87
CA GLY A 90 -33.95 -58.29 -7.90
C GLY A 90 -35.14 -59.08 -7.34
N SER A 91 -36.04 -59.46 -8.23
CA SER A 91 -36.82 -60.71 -8.26
C SER A 91 -37.41 -60.85 -9.66
#